data_AF-A0AAE4R092-F1
#
_entry.id   AF-A0AAE4R092-F1
#
_cell.length_a   1.000
_cell.length_b   1.000
_cell.length_c   1.000
_cell.angle_alpha   90.00
_cell.angle_beta   90.00
_cell.angle_gamma   90.00
#
_symmetry.space_group_name_H-M   'P 1'
#
loop_
_entity.id
_entity.type
_entity.pdbx_description
1 polymer ?
#
loop_
_entity_poly.entity_id
_entity_poly.type
_entity_poly.pdbx_seq_one_letter_code
_entity_poly.pdbx_strand_id
1 'polypeptide(L)'
;MSDLATLDRAGAPVPEYKRAGTLIHVFVGVAAFALLGMILDVWQMVFLAVPLFAVTTMLLGSLRSNGTWDKASSMAIVAYCAGLAVLVLWSVLAEAGDSTLWGLSMAMGVIVYFVWPYTAVGAGLLYAFVFDRTIDEKRLAAVTG
;
A
#
# COMPACT_ATOMS: atom_id res chain seq x y z
N MET A 1 -11.84 19.61 -35.95
CA MET A 1 -10.47 19.06 -35.75
C MET A 1 -9.95 19.22 -34.30
N SER A 2 -10.80 19.48 -33.29
CA SER A 2 -10.34 19.73 -31.90
C SER A 2 -10.56 18.58 -30.91
N ASP A 3 -11.45 17.62 -31.20
CA ASP A 3 -11.84 16.59 -30.21
C ASP A 3 -10.95 15.33 -30.19
N LEU A 4 -10.24 15.04 -31.29
CA LEU A 4 -9.32 13.90 -31.35
C LEU A 4 -8.04 14.17 -30.55
N ALA A 5 -7.53 15.41 -30.55
CA ALA A 5 -6.32 15.78 -29.82
C ALA A 5 -6.52 15.87 -28.28
N THR A 6 -7.75 16.10 -27.83
CA THR A 6 -8.13 16.06 -26.41
C THR A 6 -8.30 14.64 -25.89
N LEU A 7 -8.86 13.73 -26.71
CA LEU A 7 -8.90 12.30 -26.41
C LEU A 7 -7.49 11.67 -26.37
N ASP A 8 -6.59 12.10 -27.26
CA ASP A 8 -5.20 11.64 -27.29
C ASP A 8 -4.41 12.13 -26.05
N ARG A 9 -4.71 13.33 -25.54
CA ARG A 9 -4.18 13.80 -24.24
C ARG A 9 -4.76 13.09 -23.02
N ALA A 10 -6.01 12.61 -23.09
CA ALA A 10 -6.63 11.87 -22.00
C ALA A 10 -6.02 10.46 -21.82
N GLY A 11 -5.43 9.89 -22.88
CA GLY A 11 -4.71 8.62 -22.86
C GLY A 11 -3.19 8.74 -22.65
N ALA A 12 -2.64 9.95 -22.67
CA ALA A 12 -1.20 10.14 -22.52
C ALA A 12 -0.75 9.67 -21.12
N PRO A 13 0.21 8.73 -21.03
CA PRO A 13 0.69 8.24 -19.73
C PRO A 13 1.20 9.42 -18.91
N VAL A 14 0.62 9.59 -17.70
CA VAL A 14 1.02 10.64 -16.77
C VAL A 14 2.52 10.53 -16.53
N PRO A 15 3.30 11.62 -16.70
CA PRO A 15 4.75 11.58 -16.52
C PRO A 15 5.14 11.02 -15.15
N GLU A 16 6.22 10.24 -15.09
CA GLU A 16 6.74 9.60 -13.87
C GLU A 16 6.80 10.56 -12.68
N TYR A 17 7.40 11.74 -12.88
CA TYR A 17 7.57 12.77 -11.84
C TYR A 17 6.23 13.23 -11.26
N LYS A 18 5.14 13.20 -12.04
CA LYS A 18 3.82 13.63 -11.61
C LYS A 18 3.13 12.54 -10.78
N ARG A 19 3.30 11.26 -11.13
CA ARG A 19 2.79 10.11 -10.35
C ARG A 19 3.53 9.94 -9.02
N ALA A 20 4.86 9.98 -9.06
CA ALA A 20 5.70 9.99 -7.87
C ALA A 20 5.36 11.20 -6.99
N GLY A 21 5.23 12.38 -7.60
CA GLY A 21 4.79 13.59 -6.92
C GLY A 21 3.45 13.43 -6.21
N THR A 22 2.43 12.88 -6.86
CA THR A 22 1.13 12.61 -6.21
C THR A 22 1.26 11.66 -5.03
N LEU A 23 2.00 10.55 -5.17
CA LEU A 23 2.21 9.61 -4.06
C LEU A 23 2.95 10.24 -2.88
N ILE A 24 3.91 11.12 -3.14
CA ILE A 24 4.60 11.89 -2.09
C ILE A 24 3.61 12.81 -1.36
N HIS A 25 2.73 13.51 -2.08
CA HIS A 25 1.70 14.35 -1.44
C HIS A 25 0.74 13.52 -0.58
N VAL A 26 0.33 12.35 -1.07
CA VAL A 26 -0.50 11.42 -0.29
C VAL A 26 0.26 10.96 0.96
N PHE A 27 1.52 10.57 0.83
CA PHE A 27 2.38 10.19 1.95
C PHE A 27 2.47 11.31 3.00
N VAL A 28 2.70 12.55 2.58
CA VAL A 28 2.75 13.71 3.47
C VAL A 28 1.41 13.92 4.18
N GLY A 29 0.28 13.78 3.47
CA GLY A 29 -1.05 13.86 4.07
C GLY A 29 -1.29 12.78 5.13
N VAL A 30 -0.89 11.54 4.85
CA VAL A 30 -0.97 10.42 5.80
C VAL A 30 -0.06 10.66 7.00
N ALA A 31 1.13 11.22 6.80
CA ALA A 31 2.04 11.59 7.87
C ALA A 31 1.49 12.70 8.76
N ALA A 32 0.86 13.72 8.18
CA ALA A 32 0.17 14.75 8.94
C ALA A 32 -0.98 14.15 9.77
N PHE A 33 -1.77 13.24 9.19
CA PHE A 33 -2.83 12.53 9.92
C PHE A 33 -2.29 11.70 11.09
N ALA A 34 -1.22 10.92 10.88
CA ALA A 34 -0.58 10.15 11.93
C ALA A 34 0.01 11.06 13.03
N LEU A 35 0.63 12.17 12.64
CA LEU A 35 1.19 13.16 13.56
C LEU A 35 0.10 13.79 14.44
N LEU A 36 -1.05 14.13 13.86
CA LEU A 36 -2.21 14.60 14.63
C LEU A 36 -2.67 13.54 15.63
N GLY A 37 -2.70 12.27 15.23
CA GLY A 37 -2.98 11.15 16.13
C GLY A 37 -2.02 11.10 17.32
N MET A 38 -0.71 11.26 17.07
CA MET A 38 0.29 11.30 18.15
C MET A 38 0.13 12.52 19.06
N ILE A 39 -0.16 13.70 18.51
CA ILE A 39 -0.35 14.94 19.30
C ILE A 39 -1.59 14.84 20.19
N LEU A 40 -2.66 14.21 19.70
CA LEU A 40 -3.93 14.06 20.41
C LEU A 40 -4.00 12.79 21.28
N ASP A 41 -2.92 11.99 21.32
CA ASP A 41 -2.86 10.69 22.01
C ASP A 41 -3.94 9.69 21.55
N VAL A 42 -4.25 9.71 20.25
CA VAL A 42 -5.23 8.83 19.60
C VAL A 42 -4.49 7.76 18.80
N TRP A 43 -4.17 6.64 19.45
CA TRP A 43 -3.39 5.55 18.87
C TRP A 43 -4.04 4.94 17.62
N GLN A 44 -5.37 4.95 17.54
CA GLN A 44 -6.15 4.41 16.41
C GLN A 44 -5.82 5.16 15.11
N MET A 45 -5.61 6.48 15.17
CA MET A 45 -5.23 7.28 14.00
C MET A 45 -3.86 6.86 13.47
N VAL A 46 -2.91 6.60 14.37
CA VAL A 46 -1.55 6.15 14.00
C VAL A 46 -1.60 4.77 13.34
N PHE A 47 -2.40 3.84 13.89
CA PHE A 47 -2.54 2.50 13.33
C PHE A 47 -3.27 2.48 11.99
N LEU A 48 -4.33 3.29 11.83
CA LEU A 48 -5.04 3.43 10.55
C LEU A 48 -4.16 4.06 9.45
N ALA A 49 -3.13 4.82 9.82
CA ALA A 49 -2.17 5.34 8.85
C ALA A 49 -1.22 4.27 8.30
N VAL A 50 -0.98 3.16 9.01
CA VAL A 50 -0.01 2.12 8.61
C VAL A 50 -0.32 1.48 7.25
N PRO A 51 -1.55 1.00 6.96
CA PRO A 51 -1.88 0.48 5.63
C PRO A 51 -1.74 1.52 4.52
N LEU A 52 -2.02 2.80 4.83
CA LEU A 52 -1.90 3.91 3.88
C LEU A 52 -0.43 4.23 3.57
N PHE A 53 0.43 4.18 4.58
CA PHE A 53 1.87 4.26 4.37
C PHE A 53 2.40 3.07 3.57
N ALA A 54 1.97 1.86 3.89
CA ALA A 54 2.36 0.66 3.17
C ALA A 54 2.01 0.76 1.69
N VAL A 55 0.76 1.10 1.35
CA VAL A 55 0.33 1.17 -0.06
C VAL A 55 1.05 2.29 -0.81
N THR A 56 1.21 3.47 -0.21
CA THR A 56 1.88 4.60 -0.88
C THR A 56 3.35 4.33 -1.13
N THR A 57 4.07 3.81 -0.14
CA THR A 57 5.50 3.50 -0.25
C THR A 57 5.77 2.30 -1.15
N MET A 58 4.95 1.24 -1.09
CA MET A 58 5.08 0.07 -1.97
C MET A 58 4.74 0.42 -3.42
N LEU A 59 3.69 1.21 -3.67
CA LEU A 59 3.39 1.69 -5.03
C LEU A 59 4.51 2.59 -5.55
N LEU A 60 5.03 3.50 -4.73
CA LEU A 60 6.16 4.34 -5.11
C LEU A 60 7.40 3.50 -5.45
N GLY A 61 7.73 2.51 -4.63
CA GLY A 61 8.86 1.61 -4.85
C GLY A 61 8.70 0.67 -6.04
N SER A 62 7.46 0.36 -6.44
CA SER A 62 7.13 -0.45 -7.62
C SER A 62 7.04 0.35 -8.93
N LEU A 63 7.19 1.67 -8.87
CA LEU A 63 7.14 2.53 -10.04
C LEU A 63 8.33 2.24 -10.95
N ARG A 64 8.07 1.99 -12.24
CA ARG A 64 9.12 1.76 -13.23
C ARG A 64 9.71 3.08 -13.72
N SER A 65 10.90 3.00 -14.32
CA SER A 65 11.60 4.15 -14.94
C SER A 65 10.87 4.79 -16.12
N ASN A 66 9.78 4.18 -16.60
CA ASN A 66 8.90 4.76 -17.61
C ASN A 66 7.63 5.39 -16.98
N GLY A 67 7.58 5.51 -15.64
CA GLY A 67 6.45 6.04 -14.88
C GLY A 67 5.22 5.13 -14.82
N THR A 68 5.31 3.89 -15.30
CA THR A 68 4.19 2.93 -15.29
C THR A 68 4.30 1.93 -14.16
N TRP A 69 3.17 1.30 -13.86
CA TRP A 69 3.10 0.15 -12.99
C TRP A 69 2.68 -1.08 -13.80
N ASP A 70 3.25 -2.23 -13.45
CA ASP A 70 2.64 -3.49 -13.86
C ASP A 70 1.35 -3.73 -13.09
N LYS A 71 0.31 -4.04 -13.86
CA LYS A 71 -1.05 -4.21 -13.35
C LYS A 71 -1.12 -5.33 -12.32
N ALA A 72 -0.40 -6.44 -12.55
CA ALA A 72 -0.41 -7.58 -11.62
C ALA A 72 0.26 -7.20 -10.29
N SER A 73 1.43 -6.57 -10.35
CA SER A 73 2.19 -6.11 -9.18
C SER A 73 1.44 -5.07 -8.36
N SER A 74 0.87 -4.04 -9.00
CA SER A 74 0.07 -3.03 -8.29
C SER A 74 -1.20 -3.61 -7.69
N MET A 75 -1.88 -4.52 -8.40
CA MET A 75 -3.06 -5.18 -7.87
C MET A 75 -2.73 -6.04 -6.65
N ALA A 76 -1.60 -6.75 -6.67
CA ALA A 76 -1.12 -7.52 -5.53
C ALA A 76 -0.78 -6.62 -4.33
N ILE A 77 -0.10 -5.48 -4.56
CA ILE A 77 0.20 -4.48 -3.51
C ILE A 77 -1.09 -3.94 -2.89
N VAL A 78 -2.05 -3.53 -3.72
CA VAL A 78 -3.33 -2.99 -3.25
C VAL A 78 -4.13 -4.04 -2.49
N ALA A 79 -4.19 -5.27 -2.99
CA ALA A 79 -4.87 -6.38 -2.31
C ALA A 79 -4.23 -6.69 -0.95
N TYR A 80 -2.91 -6.73 -0.90
CA TYR A 80 -2.16 -6.94 0.34
C TYR A 80 -2.44 -5.81 1.36
N CYS A 81 -2.40 -4.55 0.92
CA CYS A 81 -2.65 -3.40 1.78
C CYS A 81 -4.12 -3.31 2.22
N ALA A 82 -5.07 -3.74 1.37
CA ALA A 82 -6.48 -3.85 1.74
C ALA A 82 -6.69 -4.90 2.84
N GLY A 83 -6.04 -6.06 2.73
CA GLY A 83 -6.04 -7.07 3.80
C GLY A 83 -5.48 -6.53 5.11
N LEU A 84 -4.37 -5.80 5.05
CA LEU A 84 -3.80 -5.13 6.23
C LEU A 84 -4.76 -4.10 6.84
N ALA A 85 -5.42 -3.29 6.01
CA ALA A 85 -6.41 -2.32 6.46
C ALA A 85 -7.60 -2.97 7.16
N VAL A 86 -8.09 -4.10 6.65
CA VAL A 86 -9.16 -4.87 7.29
C VAL A 86 -8.73 -5.39 8.66
N LEU A 87 -7.53 -5.93 8.79
CA LEU A 87 -7.01 -6.42 10.08
C LEU A 87 -6.83 -5.29 11.09
N VAL A 88 -6.28 -4.14 10.66
CA VAL A 88 -6.15 -2.96 11.51
C VAL A 88 -7.53 -2.44 11.94
N LEU A 89 -8.48 -2.33 11.01
CA LEU A 89 -9.83 -1.88 11.32
C LEU A 89 -10.52 -2.82 12.31
N TRP A 90 -10.35 -4.13 12.14
CA TRP A 90 -10.86 -5.11 13.10
C TRP A 90 -10.26 -4.88 14.50
N SER A 91 -8.94 -4.69 14.60
CA SER A 91 -8.31 -4.38 15.89
C SER A 91 -8.88 -3.11 16.54
N VAL A 92 -9.13 -2.06 15.77
CA VAL A 92 -9.70 -0.80 16.28
C VAL A 92 -11.15 -1.00 16.75
N LEU A 93 -11.97 -1.69 15.96
CA LEU A 93 -13.36 -1.96 16.32
C LEU A 93 -13.47 -2.89 17.55
N ALA A 94 -12.49 -3.78 17.73
CA ALA A 94 -12.44 -4.71 18.86
C ALA A 94 -12.01 -4.05 20.18
N GLU A 95 -11.48 -2.82 20.17
CA GLU A 95 -11.10 -2.09 21.38
C GLU A 95 -12.31 -1.80 22.28
N ALA A 96 -13.48 -1.56 21.69
CA ALA A 96 -14.69 -1.19 22.42
C ALA A 96 -15.36 -2.36 23.17
N GLY A 97 -14.81 -3.57 23.07
CA GLY A 97 -15.42 -4.78 23.64
C GLY A 97 -14.54 -5.47 24.68
N ASP A 98 -15.17 -6.11 25.68
CA ASP A 98 -14.50 -6.88 26.74
C ASP A 98 -14.07 -8.29 26.33
N SER A 99 -14.17 -8.61 25.04
CA SER A 99 -13.81 -9.92 24.52
C SER A 99 -12.29 -10.14 24.57
N THR A 100 -11.89 -11.39 24.83
CA THR A 100 -10.49 -11.80 24.84
C THR A 100 -10.20 -12.82 23.75
N LEU A 101 -8.97 -12.83 23.26
CA LEU A 101 -8.45 -13.81 22.32
C LEU A 101 -7.18 -14.43 22.91
N TRP A 102 -7.27 -15.69 23.33
CA TRP A 102 -6.17 -16.46 23.92
C TRP A 102 -5.46 -15.74 25.09
N GLY A 103 -6.24 -15.09 25.96
CA GLY A 103 -5.73 -14.43 27.16
C GLY A 103 -5.28 -12.98 26.94
N LEU A 104 -5.32 -12.47 25.70
CA LEU A 104 -5.13 -11.05 25.39
C LEU A 104 -6.48 -10.37 25.16
N SER A 105 -6.55 -9.04 25.29
CA SER A 105 -7.69 -8.28 24.77
C SER A 105 -7.85 -8.56 23.27
N MET A 106 -9.08 -8.59 22.76
CA MET A 106 -9.34 -8.92 21.35
C MET A 106 -8.53 -8.02 20.40
N ALA A 107 -8.48 -6.70 20.67
CA ALA A 107 -7.67 -5.76 19.90
C ALA A 107 -6.18 -6.20 19.83
N MET A 108 -5.58 -6.50 20.98
CA MET A 108 -4.17 -6.94 21.03
C MET A 108 -3.97 -8.32 20.39
N GLY A 109 -4.92 -9.23 20.57
CA GLY A 109 -4.92 -10.53 19.93
C GLY A 109 -4.93 -10.42 18.40
N VAL A 110 -5.72 -9.52 17.83
CA VAL A 110 -5.72 -9.26 16.38
C VAL A 110 -4.35 -8.78 15.90
N ILE A 111 -3.73 -7.86 16.64
CA ILE A 111 -2.39 -7.34 16.29
C ILE A 111 -1.35 -8.46 16.32
N VAL A 112 -1.26 -9.19 17.45
CA VAL A 112 -0.20 -10.17 17.69
C VAL A 112 -0.36 -11.41 16.82
N TYR A 113 -1.58 -11.92 16.67
CA TYR A 113 -1.80 -13.20 16.01
C TYR A 113 -2.14 -13.10 14.53
N PHE A 114 -2.58 -11.93 14.04
CA PHE A 114 -2.95 -11.77 12.64
C PHE A 114 -2.14 -10.69 11.93
N VAL A 115 -2.10 -9.46 12.44
CA VAL A 115 -1.37 -8.35 11.79
C VAL A 115 0.13 -8.65 11.72
N TRP A 116 0.72 -9.13 12.82
CA TRP A 116 2.16 -9.40 12.86
C TRP A 116 2.57 -10.52 11.88
N PRO A 117 1.96 -11.72 11.86
CA PRO A 117 2.31 -12.73 10.87
C PRO A 117 2.02 -12.29 9.43
N TYR A 118 0.91 -11.58 9.21
CA TYR A 118 0.55 -11.05 7.91
C TYR A 118 1.62 -10.09 7.37
N THR A 119 2.16 -9.23 8.23
CA THR A 119 3.21 -8.29 7.84
C THR A 119 4.59 -8.92 7.78
N ALA A 120 4.94 -9.78 8.73
CA ALA A 120 6.26 -10.43 8.80
C ALA A 120 6.48 -11.42 7.65
N VAL A 121 5.45 -12.19 7.28
CA VAL A 121 5.54 -13.22 6.23
C VAL A 121 4.97 -12.71 4.92
N GLY A 122 3.77 -12.12 4.94
CA GLY A 122 3.05 -11.69 3.74
C GLY A 122 3.80 -10.60 2.97
N ALA A 123 4.45 -9.66 3.66
CA ALA A 123 5.28 -8.65 2.97
C ALA A 123 6.45 -9.28 2.22
N GLY A 124 7.10 -10.29 2.79
CA GLY A 124 8.20 -11.01 2.14
C GLY A 124 7.74 -11.78 0.91
N LEU A 125 6.59 -12.45 0.98
CA LEU A 125 5.98 -13.14 -0.16
C LEU A 125 5.56 -12.17 -1.27
N LEU A 126 4.96 -11.03 -0.91
CA LEU A 126 4.61 -9.98 -1.86
C LEU A 126 5.87 -9.42 -2.54
N TYR A 127 6.92 -9.15 -1.77
CA TYR A 127 8.19 -8.69 -2.32
C TYR A 127 8.76 -9.70 -3.33
N ALA A 128 8.80 -10.99 -2.98
CA ALA A 128 9.27 -12.04 -3.88
C ALA A 128 8.46 -12.09 -5.18
N PHE A 129 7.12 -11.99 -5.09
CA PHE A 129 6.24 -11.97 -6.25
C PHE A 129 6.50 -10.76 -7.17
N VAL A 130 6.59 -9.56 -6.60
CA VAL A 130 6.83 -8.33 -7.39
C VAL A 130 8.24 -8.35 -8.01
N PHE A 131 9.23 -8.87 -7.27
CA PHE A 131 10.60 -8.97 -7.75
C PHE A 131 10.77 -9.97 -8.89
N ASP A 132 10.18 -11.16 -8.77
CA ASP A 132 10.21 -12.21 -9.80
C ASP A 132 9.68 -11.68 -11.15
N ARG A 133 8.52 -11.01 -11.13
CA ARG A 133 7.95 -10.38 -12.32
C ARG A 133 8.81 -9.28 -12.91
N THR A 134 9.53 -8.54 -12.06
CA THR A 134 10.45 -7.50 -12.52
C THR A 134 11.68 -8.10 -13.22
N ILE A 135 12.15 -9.28 -12.79
CA ILE A 135 13.22 -10.01 -13.47
C ILE A 135 12.74 -10.60 -14.78
N ASP A 136 11.57 -11.21 -14.81
CA ASP A 136 11.00 -11.82 -16.02
C ASP A 136 10.88 -10.81 -17.16
N GLU A 137 10.44 -9.59 -16.87
CA GLU A 137 10.38 -8.54 -17.88
C GLU A 137 11.75 -8.14 -18.43
N LYS A 138 12.78 -8.05 -17.56
CA LYS A 138 14.15 -7.76 -18.00
C LYS A 138 14.69 -8.88 -18.88
N ARG A 139 14.37 -10.14 -18.55
CA ARG A 139 14.76 -11.32 -19.34
C ARG A 139 14.06 -11.31 -20.70
N LEU A 140 12.76 -11.06 -20.74
CA LEU A 140 11.99 -10.95 -21.98
C LEU A 140 12.55 -9.85 -22.89
N ALA A 141 12.81 -8.65 -22.34
CA ALA A 141 13.36 -7.53 -23.09
C ALA A 141 14.74 -7.82 -23.70
N ALA A 142 15.58 -8.61 -23.02
CA ALA A 142 16.92 -8.99 -23.48
C ALA A 142 16.91 -10.05 -24.60
N VAL A 143 15.81 -10.78 -24.79
CA VAL A 143 15.68 -11.81 -25.84
C VAL A 143 15.01 -11.24 -27.10
N THR A 144 14.23 -10.16 -26.97
CA THR A 144 13.52 -9.51 -28.10
C THR A 144 14.24 -8.32 -28.72
N GLY A 145 15.34 -7.85 -28.12
CA GLY A 145 16.18 -6.75 -28.63
C GLY A 145 17.43 -7.28 -29.33
#